data_AF-A0A1Y4W9L8-F1
#
_entry.id   AF-A0A1Y4W9L8-F1
#
_cell.length_a   1.000
_cell.length_b   1.000
_cell.length_c   1.000
_cell.angle_alpha   90.00
_cell.angle_beta   90.00
_cell.angle_gamma   90.00
#
_symmetry.space_group_name_H-M   'P 1'
#
loop_
_entity.id
_entity.type
_entity.pdbx_description
1 polymer ?
#
loop_
_entity_poly.entity_id
_entity_poly.type
_entity_poly.pdbx_seq_one_letter_code
_entity_poly.pdbx_strand_id
1 'polypeptide(L)' 'MKPLKAKVSLTLDIPVLEQVQKLAEQEDRSLSSYINLVLKAHLASLKQGEEA' A
#
# COMPACT_ATOMS: atom_id res chain seq x y z
N MET A 1 -23.10 6.58 7.81
CA MET A 1 -21.68 6.97 7.87
C MET A 1 -20.99 6.38 6.65
N LYS A 2 -20.33 7.18 5.80
CA LYS A 2 -19.65 6.64 4.60
C LYS A 2 -18.53 5.68 5.05
N PRO A 3 -18.37 4.50 4.41
CA PRO A 3 -17.29 3.60 4.76
C PRO A 3 -15.94 4.30 4.53
N LEU A 4 -15.09 4.31 5.57
CA LEU A 4 -13.78 4.97 5.53
C LEU A 4 -12.78 4.26 4.61
N LYS A 5 -13.08 3.03 4.17
CA LYS A 5 -12.24 2.20 3.30
C LYS A 5 -13.14 1.47 2.29
N ALA A 6 -12.74 1.48 1.03
CA ALA A 6 -13.33 0.64 -0.01
C ALA A 6 -12.49 -0.64 -0.17
N LYS A 7 -13.15 -1.79 -0.38
CA LYS A 7 -12.44 -2.99 -0.84
C LYS A 7 -12.17 -2.84 -2.33
N VAL A 8 -10.95 -3.14 -2.73
CA VAL A 8 -10.50 -3.10 -4.13
C VAL A 8 -9.87 -4.46 -4.44
N SER A 9 -10.20 -4.99 -5.62
CA SER A 9 -9.50 -6.16 -6.18
C SER A 9 -8.37 -5.64 -7.06
N LEU A 10 -7.16 -6.14 -6.85
CA LEU A 10 -5.99 -5.73 -7.62
C LEU A 10 -5.13 -6.95 -7.93
N THR A 11 -4.48 -6.94 -9.10
CA THR A 11 -3.58 -8.00 -9.54
C THR A 11 -2.14 -7.53 -9.35
N LEU A 12 -1.32 -8.35 -8.67
CA LEU A 12 0.11 -8.14 -8.50
C LEU A 12 0.87 -9.33 -9.06
N ASP A 13 2.08 -9.08 -9.53
CA ASP A 13 3.02 -10.15 -9.81
C ASP A 13 3.29 -10.95 -8.53
N ILE A 14 3.33 -12.28 -8.66
CA ILE A 14 3.63 -13.20 -7.55
C ILE A 14 4.87 -12.77 -6.75
N PRO A 15 6.04 -12.48 -7.36
CA PRO A 15 7.22 -12.09 -6.59
C PRO A 15 7.03 -10.80 -5.78
N VAL A 16 6.19 -9.87 -6.27
CA VAL A 16 5.86 -8.63 -5.55
C VAL A 16 4.95 -8.95 -4.37
N LEU A 17 3.91 -9.76 -4.61
CA LEU A 17 2.98 -10.17 -3.55
C LEU A 17 3.71 -10.84 -2.38
N GLU A 18 4.61 -11.78 -2.66
CA GLU A 18 5.39 -12.49 -1.64
C GLU A 18 6.26 -11.54 -0.80
N GLN A 19 6.91 -10.56 -1.43
CA GLN A 19 7.74 -9.59 -0.73
C GLN A 19 6.89 -8.67 0.14
N VAL A 20 5.80 -8.14 -0.40
CA VAL A 20 4.89 -7.25 0.33
C VAL A 20 4.26 -7.99 1.51
N GLN A 21 3.94 -9.27 1.35
CA GLN A 21 3.39 -10.10 2.43
C GLN A 21 4.40 -10.32 3.55
N LYS A 22 5.67 -10.66 3.22
CA LYS A 22 6.75 -10.78 4.22
C LYS A 22 6.98 -9.48 4.97
N LEU A 23 6.99 -8.35 4.28
CA LEU A 23 7.17 -7.03 4.90
C LEU A 23 6.01 -6.67 5.83
N ALA A 24 4.77 -7.01 5.44
CA ALA A 24 3.59 -6.81 6.27
C ALA A 24 3.64 -7.67 7.55
N GLU A 25 4.07 -8.93 7.44
CA GLU A 25 4.25 -9.85 8.57
C GLU A 25 5.34 -9.37 9.52
N GLN A 26 6.46 -8.85 9.00
CA GLN A 26 7.55 -8.29 9.82
C GLN A 26 7.11 -7.11 10.67
N GLU A 27 6.12 -6.33 10.20
CA GLU A 27 5.58 -5.19 10.95
C GLU A 27 4.35 -5.54 11.82
N ASP A 28 3.92 -6.80 11.86
CA ASP A 28 2.67 -7.24 12.52
C ASP A 28 1.42 -6.52 11.97
N ARG A 29 1.33 -6.40 10.64
CA ARG A 29 0.25 -5.68 9.94
C ARG A 29 -0.38 -6.54 8.85
N SER A 30 -1.64 -6.27 8.54
CA SER A 30 -2.29 -6.90 7.40
C SER A 30 -1.76 -6.37 6.07
N LEU A 31 -1.74 -7.23 5.05
CA LEU A 31 -1.29 -6.90 3.69
C LEU A 31 -1.95 -5.61 3.16
N SER A 32 -3.28 -5.50 3.28
CA SER A 32 -4.02 -4.31 2.83
C SER A 32 -3.62 -3.05 3.58
N SER A 33 -3.25 -3.16 4.86
CA SER A 33 -2.80 -2.03 5.67
C SER A 33 -1.38 -1.61 5.28
N TYR A 34 -0.52 -2.56 4.94
CA TYR A 34 0.84 -2.31 4.46
C TYR A 34 0.83 -1.64 3.08
N ILE A 35 0.08 -2.21 2.12
CA ILE A 35 -0.11 -1.62 0.77
C ILE A 35 -0.60 -0.18 0.88
N ASN A 36 -1.57 0.10 1.74
CA ASN A 36 -2.10 1.45 1.90
C ASN A 36 -1.07 2.46 2.46
N LEU A 37 -0.14 2.01 3.30
CA LEU A 37 0.94 2.85 3.82
C LEU A 37 1.94 3.19 2.71
N VAL A 38 2.36 2.19 1.93
CA VAL A 38 3.25 2.36 0.78
C VAL A 38 2.64 3.29 -0.27
N LEU A 39 1.37 3.10 -0.62
CA LEU A 39 0.67 3.97 -1.57
C LEU A 39 0.59 5.42 -1.09
N LYS A 40 0.32 5.64 0.21
CA LYS A 40 0.32 7.00 0.78
C LYS A 40 1.69 7.66 0.68
N ALA A 41 2.76 6.92 1.00
CA ALA A 41 4.12 7.42 0.88
C ALA A 41 4.46 7.76 -0.58
N HIS A 42 4.11 6.87 -1.51
CA HIS A 42 4.33 7.09 -2.95
C HIS A 42 3.60 8.33 -3.47
N LEU A 43 2.32 8.50 -3.11
CA LEU A 43 1.54 9.69 -3.48
C LEU A 43 2.10 10.97 -2.87
N ALA A 44 2.65 10.92 -1.67
CA ALA A 44 3.31 12.07 -1.04
C ALA A 44 4.62 12.43 -1.77
N SER A 45 5.44 11.44 -2.14
CA SER A 45 6.65 11.65 -2.94
C SER A 45 6.35 12.26 -4.30
N LEU A 46 5.29 11.82 -4.98
CA LEU A 46 4.88 12.37 -6.27
C LEU A 46 4.50 13.85 -6.17
N LYS A 47 3.73 14.23 -5.14
CA LYS A 47 3.36 15.63 -4.91
C LYS A 47 4.58 16.52 -4.65
N GLN A 48 5.57 16.01 -3.92
CA GLN A 48 6.81 16.76 -3.67
C GLN A 48 7.65 16.97 -4.94
N GLY A 49 7.53 16.10 -5.94
CA GLY A 49 8.17 16.25 -7.24
C GLY A 49 7.43 17.19 -8.20
N GLU A 50 6.11 17.40 -8.01
CA GLU A 50 5.32 18.35 -8.81
C GLU A 50 5.46 19.80 -8.32
N GLU A 51 5.91 20.02 -7.08
CA GLU A 51 6.12 21.34 -6.48
C GLU A 51 7.58 21.84 -6.57
N ALA A 52 8.47 21.12 -7.27
CA ALA A 52 9.89 21.43 -7.42
C ALA A 52 10.25 22.02 -8.80
#